data_AF-W1X3R3-F1
#
_entry.id   AF-W1X3R3-F1
#
_cell.length_a   1.000
_cell.length_b   1.000
_cell.length_c   1.000
_cell.angle_alpha   90.00
_cell.angle_beta   90.00
_cell.angle_gamma   90.00
#
_symmetry.space_group_name_H-M   'P 1'
#
loop_
_entity.id
_entity.type
_entity.pdbx_description
1 polymer ?
#
loop_
_entity_poly.entity_id
_entity_poly.type
_entity_poly.pdbx_seq_one_letter_code
_entity_poly.pdbx_strand_id
1 'polypeptide(L)'
;MSQVLITGATGLVGGHLLRMLINEPKVNAIAAPTRRPLGDMPGVFNPHDPQLTDALAQVTDPIDIVFCCLGTTRREAGSKEAFIHADYTLVVDTALTGRRLGAQHMLVVSAMGANAHSPFFYNRVKGEMEEALIAQNWPKLTIARPSMLLGDRSKQRMNETLFAPLFRLLPGNWKSIDARDVARVMLAEAMRPEHEGVTILSSSELRKRAE
;
A
#
# COMPACT_ATOMS: atom_id res chain seq x y z
N MET A 1 9.40 -20.12 -2.67
CA MET A 1 8.54 -19.56 -1.59
C MET A 1 9.12 -18.21 -1.23
N SER A 2 8.30 -17.23 -0.89
CA SER A 2 8.70 -15.83 -0.74
C SER A 2 8.61 -15.38 0.72
N GLN A 3 9.57 -14.56 1.13
CA GLN A 3 9.53 -13.78 2.36
C GLN A 3 9.04 -12.38 2.03
N VAL A 4 8.01 -11.92 2.75
CA VAL A 4 7.32 -10.67 2.42
C VAL A 4 7.42 -9.66 3.57
N LEU A 5 7.65 -8.40 3.21
CA LEU A 5 7.55 -7.26 4.11
C LEU A 5 6.24 -6.51 3.81
N ILE A 6 5.40 -6.25 4.81
CA ILE A 6 4.18 -5.45 4.63
C ILE A 6 4.10 -4.30 5.64
N THR A 7 4.03 -3.06 5.14
CA THR A 7 3.69 -1.88 5.95
C THR A 7 2.27 -1.41 5.70
N GLY A 8 1.64 -0.82 6.71
CA GLY A 8 0.23 -0.40 6.63
C GLY A 8 -0.76 -1.56 6.81
N ALA A 9 -0.33 -2.67 7.45
CA ALA A 9 -1.16 -3.86 7.69
C ALA A 9 -2.41 -3.61 8.55
N THR A 10 -2.46 -2.50 9.30
CA THR A 10 -3.65 -2.08 10.07
C THR A 10 -4.62 -1.19 9.26
N GLY A 11 -4.24 -0.81 8.04
CA GLY A 11 -5.06 -0.01 7.13
C GLY A 11 -6.10 -0.83 6.38
N LEU A 12 -6.95 -0.15 5.60
CA LEU A 12 -8.01 -0.80 4.81
C LEU A 12 -7.45 -1.84 3.84
N VAL A 13 -6.56 -1.43 2.94
CA VAL A 13 -5.97 -2.35 1.94
C VAL A 13 -5.02 -3.33 2.64
N GLY A 14 -4.11 -2.84 3.48
CA GLY A 14 -3.10 -3.68 4.13
C GLY A 14 -3.69 -4.75 5.05
N GLY A 15 -4.82 -4.50 5.71
CA GLY A 15 -5.50 -5.48 6.54
C GLY A 15 -6.20 -6.59 5.75
N HIS A 16 -6.69 -6.31 4.54
CA HIS A 16 -7.14 -7.35 3.63
C HIS A 16 -5.94 -8.13 3.07
N LEU A 17 -4.89 -7.42 2.65
CA LEU A 17 -3.71 -8.01 2.05
C LEU A 17 -2.98 -8.94 3.04
N LEU A 18 -2.78 -8.54 4.29
CA LEU A 18 -2.16 -9.39 5.31
C LEU A 18 -2.90 -10.72 5.47
N ARG A 19 -4.24 -10.68 5.56
CA ARG A 19 -5.05 -11.90 5.66
C ARG A 19 -4.92 -12.79 4.42
N MET A 20 -4.81 -12.21 3.23
CA MET A 20 -4.61 -12.98 2.01
C MET A 20 -3.19 -13.59 1.97
N LEU A 21 -2.16 -12.84 2.38
CA LEU A 21 -0.77 -13.31 2.43
C LEU A 21 -0.60 -14.49 3.40
N ILE A 22 -1.26 -14.47 4.56
CA ILE A 22 -1.23 -15.59 5.52
C ILE A 22 -1.77 -16.89 4.90
N ASN A 23 -2.69 -16.78 3.93
CA ASN A 23 -3.32 -17.92 3.27
C ASN A 23 -2.71 -18.23 1.89
N GLU A 24 -1.62 -17.57 1.49
CA GLU A 24 -0.98 -17.76 0.19
C GLU A 24 0.12 -18.84 0.29
N PRO A 25 -0.02 -20.01 -0.36
CA PRO A 25 0.96 -21.09 -0.26
C PRO A 25 2.37 -20.74 -0.74
N LYS A 26 2.50 -19.73 -1.61
CA LYS A 26 3.80 -19.25 -2.08
C LYS A 26 4.53 -18.37 -1.05
N VAL A 27 3.86 -17.89 0.00
CA VAL A 27 4.44 -17.05 1.06
C VAL A 27 4.80 -17.93 2.26
N ASN A 28 6.07 -17.86 2.69
CA ASN A 28 6.58 -18.67 3.80
C ASN A 28 6.67 -17.88 5.11
N ALA A 29 6.99 -16.59 5.03
CA ALA A 29 7.16 -15.74 6.20
C ALA A 29 6.71 -14.32 5.89
N ILE A 30 6.12 -13.66 6.89
CA ILE A 30 5.60 -12.30 6.78
C ILE A 30 6.23 -11.45 7.89
N ALA A 31 6.98 -10.43 7.51
CA ALA A 31 7.37 -9.34 8.40
C ALA A 31 6.35 -8.20 8.25
N ALA A 32 5.67 -7.85 9.33
CA ALA A 32 4.63 -6.81 9.32
C ALA A 32 4.94 -5.71 10.35
N PRO A 33 5.92 -4.82 10.13
CA PRO A 33 6.20 -3.74 11.07
C PRO A 33 5.00 -2.78 11.17
N THR A 34 4.60 -2.47 12.40
CA THR A 34 3.44 -1.61 12.68
C THR A 34 3.71 -0.64 13.82
N ARG A 35 2.86 0.41 13.92
CA ARG A 35 2.93 1.37 15.03
C ARG A 35 2.36 0.88 16.36
N ARG A 36 1.64 -0.24 16.30
CA ARG A 36 0.88 -0.84 17.39
C ARG A 36 0.84 -2.35 17.15
N PRO A 37 0.85 -3.17 18.20
CA PRO A 37 0.82 -4.62 18.03
C PRO A 37 -0.42 -5.06 17.24
N LEU A 38 -0.21 -6.04 16.35
CA LEU A 38 -1.28 -6.80 15.71
C LEU A 38 -1.83 -7.84 16.68
N GLY A 39 -3.02 -8.37 16.38
CA GLY A 39 -3.49 -9.58 17.05
C GLY A 39 -2.55 -10.75 16.74
N ASP A 40 -2.52 -11.76 17.62
CA ASP A 40 -1.68 -12.94 17.41
C ASP A 40 -2.10 -13.65 16.10
N MET A 41 -1.12 -13.85 15.22
CA MET A 41 -1.29 -14.41 13.88
C MET A 41 -0.12 -15.35 13.58
N PRO A 42 -0.36 -16.67 13.48
CA PRO A 42 0.68 -17.63 13.14
C PRO A 42 1.38 -17.28 11.82
N GLY A 43 2.71 -17.39 11.79
CA GLY A 43 3.52 -17.10 10.58
C GLY A 43 3.78 -15.61 10.31
N VAL A 44 3.36 -14.71 11.21
CA VAL A 44 3.59 -13.27 11.10
C VAL A 44 4.55 -12.80 12.19
N PHE A 45 5.72 -12.33 11.78
CA PHE A 45 6.63 -11.57 12.64
C PHE A 45 6.16 -10.10 12.68
N ASN A 46 5.72 -9.62 13.84
CA ASN A 46 5.19 -8.27 14.02
C ASN A 46 6.05 -7.42 14.98
N PRO A 47 7.19 -6.89 14.50
CA PRO A 47 7.89 -5.84 15.24
C PRO A 47 6.99 -4.61 15.30
N HIS A 48 6.93 -3.97 16.47
CA HIS A 48 6.07 -2.81 16.66
C HIS A 48 6.73 -1.75 17.52
N ASP A 49 6.57 -0.50 17.10
CA ASP A 49 7.09 0.68 17.79
C ASP A 49 6.25 1.89 17.38
N PRO A 50 5.90 2.83 18.28
CA PRO A 50 5.22 4.07 17.92
C PRO A 50 5.82 4.79 16.70
N GLN A 51 7.15 4.74 16.57
CA GLN A 51 7.90 5.17 15.40
C GLN A 51 8.08 3.98 14.45
N LEU A 52 7.40 4.02 13.30
CA LEU A 52 7.45 2.91 12.34
C LEU A 52 8.87 2.62 11.82
N THR A 53 9.74 3.64 11.78
CA THR A 53 11.17 3.50 11.44
C THR A 53 11.88 2.53 12.37
N ASP A 54 11.58 2.58 13.66
CA ASP A 54 12.22 1.76 14.68
C ASP A 54 11.68 0.32 14.62
N ALA A 55 10.40 0.15 14.28
CA ALA A 55 9.83 -1.16 13.96
C ALA A 55 10.42 -1.77 12.68
N LEU A 56 10.67 -0.95 11.64
CA LEU A 56 11.32 -1.38 10.40
C LEU A 56 12.78 -1.82 10.65
N ALA A 57 13.50 -1.13 11.53
CA ALA A 57 14.89 -1.44 11.87
C ALA A 57 15.05 -2.83 12.53
N GLN A 58 13.99 -3.33 13.18
CA GLN A 58 13.96 -4.68 13.77
C GLN A 58 13.82 -5.80 12.73
N VAL A 59 13.49 -5.47 11.47
CA VAL A 59 13.44 -6.46 10.39
C VAL A 59 14.85 -6.68 9.84
N THR A 60 15.42 -7.83 10.15
CA THR A 60 16.78 -8.23 9.75
C THR A 60 16.83 -9.38 8.76
N ASP A 61 15.77 -10.19 8.69
CA ASP A 61 15.74 -11.35 7.82
C ASP A 61 15.59 -10.96 6.34
N PRO A 62 16.09 -11.77 5.40
CA PRO A 62 15.98 -11.49 3.96
C PRO A 62 14.52 -11.33 3.52
N ILE A 63 14.26 -10.38 2.63
CA ILE A 63 12.94 -10.11 2.06
C ILE A 63 13.02 -10.25 0.56
N ASP A 64 12.02 -10.89 -0.06
CA ASP A 64 11.91 -11.01 -1.52
C ASP A 64 10.97 -9.95 -2.10
N ILE A 65 9.86 -9.67 -1.39
CA ILE A 65 8.76 -8.81 -1.87
C ILE A 65 8.35 -7.83 -0.78
N VAL A 66 8.16 -6.57 -1.16
CA VAL A 66 7.69 -5.50 -0.27
C VAL A 66 6.30 -5.04 -0.72
N PHE A 67 5.38 -4.96 0.23
CA PHE A 67 4.07 -4.34 0.07
C PHE A 67 3.96 -3.11 0.99
N CYS A 68 3.87 -1.93 0.39
CA CYS A 68 3.63 -0.69 1.13
C CYS A 68 2.18 -0.25 0.94
N CYS A 69 1.36 -0.48 1.97
CA CYS A 69 -0.03 -0.02 2.05
C CYS A 69 -0.15 1.21 2.96
N LEU A 70 0.93 1.96 3.17
CA LEU A 70 0.92 3.20 3.93
C LEU A 70 0.18 4.29 3.14
N GLY A 71 -0.66 5.02 3.86
CA GLY A 71 -1.37 6.17 3.33
C GLY A 71 -2.32 6.71 4.38
N THR A 72 -2.26 8.01 4.61
CA THR A 72 -3.22 8.71 5.44
C THR A 72 -4.02 9.69 4.57
N THR A 73 -5.07 10.27 5.13
CA THR A 73 -5.71 11.43 4.52
C THR A 73 -5.15 12.70 5.17
N ARG A 74 -5.13 13.84 4.46
CA ARG A 74 -4.70 15.12 5.06
C ARG A 74 -5.46 15.44 6.36
N ARG A 75 -6.75 15.09 6.42
CA ARG A 75 -7.60 15.28 7.61
C ARG A 75 -7.14 14.41 8.79
N GLU A 76 -6.71 13.19 8.53
CA GLU A 76 -6.22 12.27 9.56
C GLU A 76 -4.76 12.54 9.96
N ALA A 77 -3.95 13.06 9.04
CA ALA A 77 -2.58 13.47 9.32
C ALA A 77 -2.51 14.68 10.27
N GLY A 78 -3.50 15.58 10.22
CA GLY A 78 -3.55 16.79 11.05
C GLY A 78 -2.67 17.94 10.55
N SER A 79 -1.56 17.66 9.86
CA SER A 79 -0.70 18.68 9.23
C SER A 79 -0.14 18.24 7.88
N LYS A 80 0.49 19.18 7.15
CA LYS A 80 1.15 18.87 5.86
C LYS A 80 2.41 18.03 6.09
N GLU A 81 3.14 18.34 7.13
CA GLU A 81 4.40 17.70 7.52
C GLU A 81 4.13 16.25 7.94
N ALA A 82 3.09 16.01 8.73
CA ALA A 82 2.66 14.67 9.10
C ALA A 82 2.17 13.87 7.89
N PHE A 83 1.54 14.53 6.92
CA PHE A 83 1.12 13.89 5.67
C PHE A 83 2.33 13.51 4.82
N ILE A 84 3.31 14.41 4.62
CA ILE A 84 4.54 14.12 3.88
C ILE A 84 5.31 12.98 4.56
N HIS A 85 5.44 13.03 5.88
CA HIS A 85 6.12 11.97 6.63
C HIS A 85 5.47 10.60 6.40
N ALA A 86 4.14 10.52 6.46
CA ALA A 86 3.43 9.26 6.30
C ALA A 86 3.34 8.76 4.84
N ASP A 87 3.05 9.64 3.88
CA ASP A 87 2.75 9.29 2.49
C ASP A 87 3.97 9.38 1.55
N TYR A 88 5.10 9.94 2.01
CA TYR A 88 6.37 9.99 1.29
C TYR A 88 7.50 9.35 2.11
N THR A 89 7.86 9.90 3.27
CA THR A 89 9.09 9.51 3.99
C THR A 89 9.05 8.04 4.40
N LEU A 90 8.00 7.61 5.12
CA LEU A 90 7.88 6.22 5.57
C LEU A 90 7.73 5.23 4.41
N VAL A 91 7.17 5.67 3.28
CA VAL A 91 7.07 4.83 2.07
C VAL A 91 8.44 4.59 1.47
N VAL A 92 9.25 5.65 1.33
CA VAL A 92 10.63 5.57 0.86
C VAL A 92 11.48 4.74 1.82
N ASP A 93 11.35 4.94 3.14
CA ASP A 93 12.08 4.17 4.16
C ASP A 93 11.72 2.68 4.11
N THR A 94 10.44 2.35 3.90
CA THR A 94 9.98 0.96 3.69
C THR A 94 10.67 0.36 2.47
N ALA A 95 10.70 1.10 1.36
CA ALA A 95 11.33 0.64 0.12
C ALA A 95 12.84 0.41 0.31
N LEU A 96 13.56 1.38 0.88
CA LEU A 96 14.99 1.26 1.17
C LEU A 96 15.31 0.10 2.10
N THR A 97 14.48 -0.13 3.12
CA THR A 97 14.59 -1.28 4.03
C THR A 97 14.47 -2.60 3.26
N GLY A 98 13.46 -2.73 2.41
CA GLY A 98 13.31 -3.93 1.57
C GLY A 98 14.51 -4.18 0.66
N ARG A 99 15.03 -3.14 -0.01
CA ARG A 99 16.23 -3.28 -0.87
C ARG A 99 17.44 -3.73 -0.09
N ARG A 100 17.66 -3.14 1.09
CA ARG A 100 18.75 -3.52 2.00
C ARG A 100 18.67 -5.00 2.38
N LEU A 101 17.48 -5.55 2.47
CA LEU A 101 17.21 -6.95 2.82
C LEU A 101 17.11 -7.88 1.60
N GLY A 102 17.41 -7.39 0.38
CA GLY A 102 17.48 -8.19 -0.84
C GLY A 102 16.21 -8.21 -1.69
N ALA A 103 15.18 -7.43 -1.35
CA ALA A 103 13.91 -7.48 -2.06
C ALA A 103 14.06 -7.07 -3.53
N GLN A 104 13.40 -7.82 -4.40
CA GLN A 104 13.44 -7.62 -5.86
C GLN A 104 12.15 -6.97 -6.38
N HIS A 105 11.04 -7.07 -5.63
CA HIS A 105 9.75 -6.50 -6.02
C HIS A 105 9.19 -5.59 -4.94
N MET A 106 8.93 -4.33 -5.31
CA MET A 106 8.19 -3.37 -4.49
C MET A 106 6.79 -3.13 -5.06
N LEU A 107 5.76 -3.26 -4.24
CA LEU A 107 4.39 -2.89 -4.56
C LEU A 107 3.92 -1.79 -3.61
N VAL A 108 3.37 -0.71 -4.14
CA VAL A 108 2.92 0.45 -3.35
C VAL A 108 1.50 0.85 -3.70
N VAL A 109 0.73 1.24 -2.69
CA VAL A 109 -0.57 1.91 -2.86
C VAL A 109 -0.35 3.42 -2.97
N SER A 110 -0.45 3.93 -4.19
CA SER A 110 -0.51 5.36 -4.51
C SER A 110 -1.97 5.83 -4.63
N ALA A 111 -2.26 6.75 -5.54
CA ALA A 111 -3.59 7.29 -5.76
C ALA A 111 -3.82 7.70 -7.22
N MET A 112 -5.09 7.69 -7.64
CA MET A 112 -5.51 8.26 -8.92
C MET A 112 -5.13 9.75 -8.98
N GLY A 113 -4.46 10.16 -10.06
CA GLY A 113 -4.06 11.55 -10.27
C GLY A 113 -2.74 11.95 -9.59
N ALA A 114 -1.98 11.01 -9.01
CA ALA A 114 -0.62 11.24 -8.54
C ALA A 114 0.25 11.83 -9.66
N ASN A 115 0.86 12.98 -9.36
CA ASN A 115 1.68 13.76 -10.29
C ASN A 115 2.50 14.79 -9.50
N ALA A 116 3.84 14.72 -9.54
CA ALA A 116 4.73 15.60 -8.77
C ALA A 116 4.60 17.09 -9.15
N HIS A 117 4.08 17.40 -10.33
CA HIS A 117 3.82 18.76 -10.79
C HIS A 117 2.38 19.23 -10.51
N SER A 118 1.58 18.46 -9.78
CA SER A 118 0.20 18.82 -9.47
C SER A 118 0.11 20.08 -8.60
N PRO A 119 -0.84 21.01 -8.88
CA PRO A 119 -1.13 22.12 -7.98
C PRO A 119 -1.77 21.64 -6.67
N PHE A 120 -2.46 20.49 -6.70
CA PHE A 120 -3.06 19.86 -5.53
C PHE A 120 -2.02 19.12 -4.70
N PHE A 121 -1.85 19.54 -3.45
CA PHE A 121 -0.86 19.02 -2.49
C PHE A 121 -0.89 17.49 -2.36
N TYR A 122 -2.07 16.89 -2.22
CA TYR A 122 -2.20 15.42 -2.07
C TYR A 122 -1.62 14.67 -3.27
N ASN A 123 -2.06 15.03 -4.49
CA ASN A 123 -1.59 14.43 -5.74
C ASN A 123 -0.09 14.70 -5.98
N ARG A 124 0.38 15.87 -5.56
CA ARG A 124 1.79 16.25 -5.65
C ARG A 124 2.67 15.32 -4.81
N VAL A 125 2.39 15.21 -3.52
CA VAL A 125 3.18 14.35 -2.61
C VAL A 125 3.13 12.88 -3.05
N LYS A 126 1.97 12.39 -3.52
CA LYS A 126 1.88 11.04 -4.08
C LYS A 126 2.73 10.87 -5.34
N GLY A 127 2.75 11.85 -6.24
CA GLY A 127 3.59 11.82 -7.44
C GLY A 127 5.08 11.93 -7.12
N GLU A 128 5.47 12.80 -6.19
CA GLU A 128 6.84 12.90 -5.69
C GLU A 128 7.31 11.57 -5.09
N MET A 129 6.45 10.89 -4.32
CA MET A 129 6.74 9.56 -3.77
C MET A 129 6.93 8.52 -4.88
N GLU A 130 6.08 8.52 -5.90
CA GLU A 130 6.24 7.60 -7.05
C GLU A 130 7.55 7.84 -7.80
N GLU A 131 7.90 9.11 -8.07
CA GLU A 131 9.18 9.47 -8.70
C GLU A 131 10.38 9.02 -7.86
N ALA A 132 10.31 9.19 -6.54
CA ALA A 132 11.34 8.73 -5.63
C ALA A 132 11.50 7.20 -5.65
N LEU A 133 10.41 6.44 -5.75
CA LEU A 133 10.47 4.98 -5.88
C LEU A 133 11.00 4.54 -7.25
N ILE A 134 10.61 5.22 -8.32
CA ILE A 134 11.11 4.94 -9.68
C ILE A 134 12.61 5.18 -9.74
N ALA A 135 13.10 6.28 -9.14
CA ALA A 135 14.51 6.62 -9.09
C ALA A 135 15.38 5.60 -8.32
N GLN A 136 14.77 4.72 -7.53
CA GLN A 136 15.48 3.64 -6.84
C GLN A 136 15.87 2.47 -7.77
N ASN A 137 15.37 2.42 -9.01
CA ASN A 137 15.68 1.37 -9.99
C ASN A 137 15.43 -0.05 -9.45
N TRP A 138 14.22 -0.26 -8.93
CA TRP A 138 13.77 -1.59 -8.52
C TRP A 138 13.73 -2.56 -9.71
N PRO A 139 14.15 -3.82 -9.55
CA PRO A 139 13.99 -4.85 -10.58
C PRO A 139 12.52 -4.99 -11.01
N LYS A 140 11.61 -4.94 -10.04
CA LYS A 140 10.17 -4.83 -10.28
C LYS A 140 9.54 -3.81 -9.35
N LEU A 141 8.83 -2.84 -9.90
CA LEU A 141 8.06 -1.84 -9.16
C LEU A 141 6.63 -1.82 -9.65
N THR A 142 5.67 -2.09 -8.77
CA THR A 142 4.24 -1.97 -9.06
C THR A 142 3.63 -0.82 -8.26
N ILE A 143 3.04 0.13 -8.97
CA ILE A 143 2.39 1.30 -8.39
C ILE A 143 0.88 1.18 -8.62
N ALA A 144 0.11 0.87 -7.59
CA ALA A 144 -1.34 0.85 -7.68
C ALA A 144 -1.90 2.27 -7.46
N ARG A 145 -2.64 2.80 -8.42
CA ARG A 145 -3.30 4.12 -8.37
C ARG A 145 -4.83 3.95 -8.25
N PRO A 146 -5.36 3.50 -7.10
CA PRO A 146 -6.79 3.38 -6.90
C PRO A 146 -7.47 4.75 -6.91
N SER A 147 -8.75 4.76 -7.28
CA SER A 147 -9.66 5.89 -7.05
C SER A 147 -10.10 5.88 -5.57
N MET A 148 -11.27 6.47 -5.25
CA MET A 148 -11.78 6.45 -3.88
C MET A 148 -11.97 5.01 -3.39
N LEU A 149 -11.32 4.67 -2.27
CA LEU A 149 -11.44 3.36 -1.64
C LEU A 149 -12.76 3.26 -0.87
N LEU A 150 -13.51 2.18 -1.11
CA LEU A 150 -14.61 1.75 -0.26
C LEU A 150 -14.13 0.70 0.74
N GLY A 151 -14.66 0.75 1.95
CA GLY A 151 -14.42 -0.23 2.99
C GLY A 151 -14.76 0.33 4.36
N ASP A 152 -15.33 -0.49 5.24
CA ASP A 152 -15.61 -0.10 6.61
C ASP A 152 -14.30 0.09 7.38
N ARG A 153 -13.89 1.34 7.58
CA ARG A 153 -13.07 1.67 8.74
C ARG A 153 -14.01 1.56 9.94
N SER A 154 -13.62 0.83 10.96
CA SER A 154 -14.31 0.71 12.26
C SER A 154 -14.40 2.04 13.05
N LYS A 155 -14.43 3.18 12.37
CA LYS A 155 -14.81 4.50 12.88
C LYS A 155 -15.88 5.07 11.97
N GLN A 156 -17.11 4.99 12.49
CA GLN A 156 -18.32 5.67 12.03
C GLN A 156 -18.04 6.88 11.12
N ARG A 157 -18.22 6.71 9.81
CA ARG A 157 -18.68 7.81 8.97
C ARG A 157 -20.20 7.84 9.06
N MET A 158 -20.72 8.34 10.18
CA MET A 158 -22.16 8.53 10.41
C MET A 158 -22.76 9.65 9.53
N ASN A 159 -22.04 10.13 8.51
CA ASN A 159 -22.40 11.32 7.74
C ASN A 159 -22.23 11.16 6.22
N GLU A 160 -21.90 9.97 5.68
CA GLU A 160 -21.70 9.80 4.22
C GLU A 160 -22.64 8.78 3.54
N THR A 161 -23.70 8.34 4.21
CA THR A 161 -24.68 7.41 3.61
C THR A 161 -25.58 8.08 2.56
N LEU A 162 -25.57 9.41 2.44
CA LEU A 162 -26.50 10.12 1.54
C LEU A 162 -26.03 10.18 0.08
N PHE A 163 -24.73 10.07 -0.21
CA PHE A 163 -24.18 10.25 -1.56
C PHE A 163 -23.54 8.99 -2.17
N ALA A 164 -23.41 7.91 -1.40
CA ALA A 164 -22.87 6.62 -1.87
C ALA A 164 -23.52 6.06 -3.16
N PRO A 165 -24.84 6.14 -3.39
CA PRO A 165 -25.43 5.65 -4.64
C PRO A 165 -25.09 6.53 -5.85
N LEU A 166 -24.78 7.83 -5.65
CA LEU A 166 -24.48 8.76 -6.73
C LEU A 166 -23.08 8.53 -7.34
N PHE A 167 -22.10 8.12 -6.51
CA PHE A 167 -20.75 7.81 -6.98
C PHE A 167 -20.65 6.50 -7.78
N ARG A 168 -21.62 5.58 -7.64
CA ARG A 168 -21.68 4.33 -8.45
C ARG A 168 -22.02 4.58 -9.92
N LEU A 169 -22.67 5.72 -10.21
CA LEU A 169 -23.13 6.10 -11.55
C LEU A 169 -22.08 6.88 -12.36
N LEU A 170 -20.92 7.21 -11.77
CA LEU A 170 -19.86 7.95 -12.48
C LEU A 170 -19.14 7.06 -13.51
N PRO A 171 -18.83 7.57 -14.71
CA PRO A 171 -18.14 6.80 -15.74
C PRO A 171 -16.67 6.50 -15.39
N GLY A 172 -16.19 5.32 -15.81
CA GLY A 172 -14.75 5.00 -15.89
C GLY A 172 -13.97 5.03 -14.58
N ASN A 173 -12.76 5.62 -14.61
CA ASN A 173 -11.74 5.66 -13.55
C ASN A 173 -12.21 6.29 -12.21
N TRP A 174 -13.37 6.95 -12.18
CA TRP A 174 -13.88 7.68 -11.02
C TRP A 174 -14.78 6.85 -10.11
N LYS A 175 -15.25 5.67 -10.56
CA LYS A 175 -15.98 4.77 -9.65
C LYS A 175 -15.05 4.34 -8.53
N SER A 176 -15.59 4.29 -7.33
CA SER A 176 -14.89 3.83 -6.16
C SER A 176 -14.53 2.33 -6.28
N ILE A 177 -13.46 1.90 -5.65
CA ILE A 177 -12.94 0.52 -5.67
C ILE A 177 -12.87 -0.03 -4.26
N ASP A 178 -13.21 -1.30 -4.07
CA ASP A 178 -13.12 -1.94 -2.76
C ASP A 178 -11.64 -2.11 -2.34
N ALA A 179 -11.32 -1.82 -1.09
CA ALA A 179 -9.98 -2.01 -0.56
C ALA A 179 -9.50 -3.48 -0.66
N ARG A 180 -10.43 -4.44 -0.57
CA ARG A 180 -10.17 -5.87 -0.77
C ARG A 180 -9.75 -6.17 -2.21
N ASP A 181 -10.33 -5.49 -3.19
CA ASP A 181 -10.01 -5.68 -4.60
C ASP A 181 -8.60 -5.17 -4.92
N VAL A 182 -8.23 -4.01 -4.37
CA VAL A 182 -6.85 -3.51 -4.46
C VAL A 182 -5.87 -4.51 -3.85
N ALA A 183 -6.15 -5.01 -2.64
CA ALA A 183 -5.31 -6.01 -1.98
C ALA A 183 -5.14 -7.28 -2.82
N ARG A 184 -6.23 -7.81 -3.38
CA ARG A 184 -6.19 -9.01 -4.23
C ARG A 184 -5.36 -8.80 -5.49
N VAL A 185 -5.52 -7.67 -6.17
CA VAL A 185 -4.72 -7.37 -7.37
C VAL A 185 -3.25 -7.20 -7.03
N MET A 186 -2.92 -6.55 -5.90
CA MET A 186 -1.52 -6.47 -5.44
C MET A 186 -0.93 -7.85 -5.18
N LEU A 187 -1.65 -8.74 -4.48
CA LEU A 187 -1.21 -10.11 -4.26
C LEU A 187 -1.01 -10.86 -5.58
N ALA A 188 -1.99 -10.80 -6.48
CA ALA A 188 -1.90 -11.45 -7.78
C ALA A 188 -0.69 -10.95 -8.56
N GLU A 189 -0.45 -9.64 -8.60
CA GLU A 189 0.67 -9.03 -9.32
C GLU A 189 2.05 -9.42 -8.74
N ALA A 190 2.14 -9.59 -7.41
CA ALA A 190 3.33 -10.08 -6.75
C ALA A 190 3.64 -11.54 -7.11
N MET A 191 2.61 -12.37 -7.31
CA MET A 191 2.77 -13.79 -7.63
C MET A 191 2.97 -14.09 -9.12
N ARG A 192 2.95 -13.06 -9.98
CA ARG A 192 3.18 -13.21 -11.42
C ARG A 192 4.68 -13.37 -11.72
N PRO A 193 5.06 -14.40 -12.50
CA PRO A 193 6.46 -14.69 -12.84
C PRO A 193 7.05 -13.70 -13.84
N GLU A 194 6.22 -13.00 -14.60
CA GLU A 194 6.63 -12.15 -15.72
C GLU A 194 6.25 -10.70 -15.44
N HIS A 195 7.24 -9.88 -15.10
CA HIS A 195 7.34 -8.46 -15.43
C HIS A 195 8.59 -7.85 -14.76
N GLU A 196 9.47 -7.26 -15.56
CA GLU A 196 10.56 -6.41 -15.07
C GLU A 196 10.18 -4.93 -15.25
N GLY A 197 10.80 -4.07 -14.46
CA GLY A 197 10.62 -2.62 -14.53
C GLY A 197 9.39 -2.09 -13.80
N VAL A 198 8.90 -0.94 -14.26
CA VAL A 198 7.84 -0.17 -13.59
C VAL A 198 6.49 -0.47 -14.22
N THR A 199 5.55 -0.95 -13.41
CA THR A 199 4.15 -1.16 -13.77
C THR A 199 3.27 -0.22 -12.97
N ILE A 200 2.50 0.64 -13.65
CA ILE A 200 1.52 1.52 -13.01
C ILE A 200 0.12 0.98 -13.31
N LEU A 201 -0.64 0.64 -12.27
CA LEU A 201 -1.99 0.11 -12.37
C LEU A 201 -3.01 1.20 -12.05
N SER A 202 -3.75 1.65 -13.06
CA SER A 202 -4.86 2.60 -12.88
C SER A 202 -6.07 1.97 -12.16
N SER A 203 -6.97 2.81 -11.64
CA SER A 203 -8.21 2.35 -10.99
C SER A 203 -9.08 1.42 -11.85
N SER A 204 -9.16 1.66 -13.17
CA SER A 204 -9.92 0.77 -14.06
C SER A 204 -9.23 -0.57 -14.26
N GLU A 205 -7.90 -0.60 -14.37
CA GLU A 205 -7.13 -1.84 -14.45
C GLU A 205 -7.22 -2.65 -13.16
N LEU A 206 -7.12 -1.98 -12.00
CA LEU A 206 -7.33 -2.61 -10.70
C LEU A 206 -8.72 -3.25 -10.62
N ARG A 207 -9.79 -2.55 -11.06
CA ARG A 207 -11.14 -3.14 -11.10
C ARG A 207 -11.25 -4.31 -12.06
N LYS A 208 -10.74 -4.17 -13.28
CA LYS A 208 -10.80 -5.23 -14.30
C LYS A 208 -10.05 -6.49 -13.87
N ARG A 209 -8.90 -6.34 -13.21
CA ARG A 209 -8.12 -7.48 -12.67
C ARG A 209 -8.71 -8.06 -11.39
N ALA A 210 -9.65 -7.33 -10.78
CA ALA A 210 -10.43 -7.77 -9.65
C ALA A 210 -11.73 -8.48 -10.07
N GLU A 211 -12.13 -8.51 -11.33
CA GLU A 211 -13.24 -9.37 -11.76
C GLU A 211 -12.77 -10.83 -11.92
#